data_AF-A0A933AA92-F1
#
_entry.id   AF-A0A933AA92-F1
#
_cell.length_a   1.000
_cell.length_b   1.000
_cell.length_c   1.000
_cell.angle_alpha   90.00
_cell.angle_beta   90.00
_cell.angle_gamma   90.00
#
_symmetry.space_group_name_H-M   'P 1'
#
loop_
_entity.id
_entity.type
_entity.pdbx_description
1 polymer ?
#
loop_
_entity_poly.entity_id
_entity_poly.type
_entity_poly.pdbx_seq_one_letter_code
_entity_poly.pdbx_strand_id
1 'polypeptide(L)'
;MKQRFHAYTPLVETITEASHAAETKCALSFGQGIALGVVAAAYLALATTLALAMGATITSPSIQKLVQGAVFPVGLIAVVIAVSELSTGNYLVTPLGAMTRCIHWRHVLHNWAVSYAGNFLGAFLLAAVIIQGAHLFTGAMWGQQWVDHLTKTALTKANLSPFEAFWRGFLCIWLVDLAIWQAYRVKEIAAKFLLIWFPTFAFFALGLEHSVVNMFLFPAAIFAGAPISWSQFLLNNLTPVVLGNVVGGTFIVGMLYWFSAGLPLKTTEASAASHSGTSQLPLLTTNFLKGVGITVVFFSLFPAGAAGLSYILPRSWGIVVPLVVIVYLTLLAFILSHHGTRQKAD
;
A
#
# COMPACT_ATOMS: atom_id res chain seq x y z
N MET A 1 23.12 -33.60 11.13
CA MET A 1 23.61 -32.25 10.74
C MET A 1 23.17 -31.98 9.28
N LYS A 2 21.92 -31.54 9.06
CA LYS A 2 21.46 -31.06 7.73
C LYS A 2 21.43 -29.54 7.80
N GLN A 3 22.57 -28.90 7.54
CA GLN A 3 22.60 -27.48 7.23
C GLN A 3 21.89 -27.32 5.87
N ARG A 4 20.58 -27.08 5.91
CA ARG A 4 19.89 -26.56 4.73
C ARG A 4 20.42 -25.15 4.54
N PHE A 5 21.29 -24.98 3.55
CA PHE A 5 21.60 -23.66 2.98
C PHE A 5 20.30 -23.14 2.36
N HIS A 6 19.44 -22.55 3.18
CA HIS A 6 18.32 -21.81 2.65
C HIS A 6 18.89 -20.50 2.13
N ALA A 7 18.95 -20.35 0.80
CA ALA A 7 19.34 -19.10 0.13
C ALA A 7 18.36 -17.92 0.42
N TYR A 8 17.33 -18.16 1.23
CA TYR A 8 16.34 -17.20 1.66
C TYR A 8 15.83 -17.52 3.07
N THR A 9 15.40 -16.50 3.79
CA THR A 9 14.84 -16.61 5.14
C THR A 9 13.59 -17.51 5.14
N PRO A 10 13.46 -18.47 6.07
CA PRO A 10 12.23 -19.25 6.28
C PRO A 10 11.01 -18.36 6.50
N LEU A 11 9.82 -18.87 6.13
CA LEU A 11 8.58 -18.11 6.17
C LEU A 11 8.24 -17.53 7.56
N VAL A 12 8.36 -18.35 8.62
CA VAL A 12 8.07 -17.92 9.99
C VAL A 12 9.04 -16.84 10.45
N GLU A 13 10.33 -16.99 10.15
CA GLU A 13 11.36 -15.99 10.48
C GLU A 13 11.12 -14.68 9.72
N THR A 14 10.72 -14.76 8.44
CA THR A 14 10.33 -13.58 7.63
C THR A 14 9.16 -12.82 8.28
N ILE A 15 8.14 -13.55 8.77
CA ILE A 15 6.99 -12.94 9.47
C ILE A 15 7.42 -12.26 10.76
N THR A 16 8.32 -12.89 11.52
CA THR A 16 8.87 -12.32 12.75
C THR A 16 9.65 -11.03 12.46
N GLU A 17 10.55 -11.04 11.46
CA GLU A 17 11.31 -9.86 11.05
C GLU A 17 10.40 -8.71 10.61
N ALA A 18 9.41 -8.99 9.77
CA ALA A 18 8.44 -7.99 9.34
C ALA A 18 7.55 -7.50 10.50
N SER A 19 7.22 -8.35 11.47
CA SER A 19 6.47 -7.95 12.67
C SER A 19 7.29 -7.04 13.59
N HIS A 20 8.59 -7.32 13.79
CA HIS A 20 9.48 -6.41 14.52
C HIS A 20 9.64 -5.07 13.78
N ALA A 21 9.68 -5.08 12.44
CA ALA A 21 9.67 -3.85 11.66
C ALA A 21 8.36 -3.06 11.86
N ALA A 22 7.22 -3.73 12.10
CA ALA A 22 5.98 -3.05 12.44
C ALA A 22 6.04 -2.32 13.79
N GLU A 23 6.69 -2.94 14.80
CA GLU A 23 6.90 -2.33 16.12
C GLU A 23 7.74 -1.05 16.00
N THR A 24 8.87 -1.12 15.29
CA THR A 24 9.76 0.04 15.10
C THR A 24 9.09 1.17 14.33
N LYS A 25 8.37 0.85 13.25
CA LYS A 25 7.59 1.83 12.46
C LYS A 25 6.48 2.50 13.26
N CYS A 26 5.81 1.74 14.13
CA CYS A 26 4.74 2.28 14.98
C CYS A 26 5.25 3.04 16.21
N ALA A 27 6.53 2.87 16.57
CA ALA A 27 7.17 3.59 17.66
C ALA A 27 7.70 4.98 17.24
N LEU A 28 7.70 5.29 15.93
CA LEU A 28 8.09 6.61 15.44
C LEU A 28 7.19 7.71 16.03
N SER A 29 7.81 8.79 16.49
CA SER A 29 7.06 10.01 16.83
C SER A 29 6.39 10.59 15.58
N PHE A 30 5.36 11.41 15.79
CA PHE A 30 4.65 12.10 14.71
C PHE A 30 5.61 12.83 13.76
N GLY A 31 6.54 13.61 14.30
CA GLY A 31 7.53 14.37 13.50
C GLY A 31 8.48 13.47 12.70
N GLN A 32 8.95 12.37 13.29
CA GLN A 32 9.80 11.39 12.59
C GLN A 32 9.03 10.71 11.45
N GLY A 33 7.79 10.29 11.69
CA GLY A 33 6.94 9.67 10.68
C GLY A 33 6.65 10.60 9.50
N ILE A 34 6.36 11.89 9.78
CA ILE A 34 6.19 12.90 8.72
C ILE A 34 7.49 13.11 7.95
N ALA A 35 8.62 13.29 8.63
CA ALA A 35 9.91 13.56 7.97
C ALA A 35 10.35 12.41 7.06
N LEU A 36 10.29 11.17 7.56
CA LEU A 36 10.60 9.98 6.78
C LEU A 36 9.57 9.76 5.66
N GLY A 37 8.32 10.15 5.88
CA GLY A 37 7.27 10.14 4.87
C GLY A 37 7.52 11.12 3.72
N VAL A 38 7.99 12.32 4.04
CA VAL A 38 8.36 13.34 3.05
C VAL A 38 9.50 12.83 2.17
N VAL A 39 10.55 12.26 2.78
CA VAL A 39 11.71 11.74 2.06
C VAL A 39 11.32 10.53 1.20
N ALA A 40 10.48 9.62 1.70
CA ALA A 40 10.00 8.49 0.90
C ALA A 40 9.29 8.95 -0.37
N ALA A 41 8.35 9.90 -0.23
CA ALA A 41 7.65 10.44 -1.38
C ALA A 41 8.56 11.20 -2.34
N ALA A 42 9.59 11.88 -1.83
CA ALA A 42 10.58 12.56 -2.66
C ALA A 42 11.34 11.58 -3.57
N TYR A 43 11.74 10.41 -3.06
CA TYR A 43 12.39 9.38 -3.88
C TYR A 43 11.48 8.85 -4.99
N LEU A 44 10.21 8.58 -4.69
CA LEU A 44 9.25 8.12 -5.71
C LEU A 44 9.01 9.21 -6.76
N ALA A 45 8.86 10.47 -6.36
CA ALA A 45 8.63 11.59 -7.26
C ALA A 45 9.84 11.89 -8.16
N LEU A 46 11.08 11.78 -7.65
CA LEU A 46 12.29 11.84 -8.47
C LEU A 46 12.35 10.68 -9.47
N ALA A 47 12.00 9.47 -9.04
CA ALA A 47 11.94 8.32 -9.93
C ALA A 47 10.85 8.47 -11.01
N THR A 48 9.68 9.01 -10.66
CA THR A 48 8.61 9.35 -11.62
C THR A 48 9.07 10.41 -12.60
N THR A 49 9.77 11.44 -12.11
CA THR A 49 10.36 12.50 -12.95
C THR A 49 11.32 11.90 -13.99
N LEU A 50 12.24 11.04 -13.55
CA LEU A 50 13.17 10.34 -14.44
C LEU A 50 12.42 9.47 -15.46
N ALA A 51 11.44 8.68 -15.03
CA ALA A 51 10.66 7.83 -15.93
C ALA A 51 9.92 8.66 -16.99
N LEU A 52 9.25 9.76 -16.59
CA LEU A 52 8.58 10.66 -17.52
C LEU A 52 9.57 11.28 -18.52
N ALA A 53 10.75 11.70 -18.07
CA ALA A 53 11.77 12.28 -18.94
C ALA A 53 12.28 11.28 -19.97
N MET A 54 12.63 10.07 -19.55
CA MET A 54 13.11 9.02 -20.44
C MET A 54 12.06 8.54 -21.45
N GLY A 55 10.77 8.73 -21.15
CA GLY A 55 9.69 8.35 -22.06
C GLY A 55 9.20 9.45 -22.99
N ALA A 56 9.52 10.73 -22.75
CA ALA A 56 8.86 11.87 -23.40
C ALA A 56 8.99 11.87 -24.93
N THR A 57 10.11 11.39 -25.47
CA THR A 57 10.40 11.38 -26.91
C THR A 57 10.15 10.03 -27.58
N ILE A 58 9.79 8.99 -26.82
CA ILE A 58 9.59 7.65 -27.35
C ILE A 58 8.18 7.52 -27.92
N THR A 59 8.09 7.30 -29.24
CA THR A 59 6.81 7.22 -29.97
C THR A 59 6.12 5.87 -29.84
N SER A 60 6.89 4.77 -29.74
CA SER A 60 6.33 3.42 -29.55
C SER A 60 5.85 3.25 -28.10
N PRO A 61 4.55 3.01 -27.85
CA PRO A 61 4.02 2.90 -26.48
C PRO A 61 4.68 1.77 -25.68
N SER A 62 4.92 0.62 -26.30
CA SER A 62 5.53 -0.54 -25.63
C SER A 62 6.98 -0.25 -25.22
N ILE A 63 7.76 0.40 -26.08
CA ILE A 63 9.15 0.78 -25.76
C ILE A 63 9.15 1.92 -24.72
N GLN A 64 8.23 2.87 -24.82
CA GLN A 64 8.08 3.94 -23.83
C GLN A 64 7.83 3.35 -22.44
N LYS A 65 6.91 2.38 -22.33
CA LYS A 65 6.60 1.69 -21.07
C LYS A 65 7.73 0.80 -20.57
N LEU A 66 8.46 0.15 -21.46
CA LEU A 66 9.64 -0.63 -21.13
C LEU A 66 10.72 0.25 -20.47
N VAL A 67 11.08 1.36 -21.11
CA VAL A 67 12.12 2.28 -20.61
C VAL A 67 11.69 2.95 -19.31
N GLN A 68 10.45 3.45 -19.26
CA GLN A 68 9.85 4.03 -18.05
C GLN A 68 9.87 3.06 -16.87
N GLY A 69 9.38 1.84 -17.10
CA GLY A 69 9.38 0.80 -16.09
C GLY A 69 10.77 0.39 -15.66
N ALA A 70 11.78 0.43 -16.55
CA ALA A 70 13.14 0.01 -16.23
C ALA A 70 13.86 0.97 -15.28
N VAL A 71 13.58 2.28 -15.38
CA VAL A 71 14.24 3.32 -14.56
C VAL A 71 13.48 3.65 -13.27
N PHE A 72 12.15 3.49 -13.27
CA PHE A 72 11.32 3.83 -12.10
C PHE A 72 11.70 3.10 -10.78
N PRO A 73 12.19 1.83 -10.77
CA PRO A 73 12.51 1.12 -9.55
C PRO A 73 13.54 1.77 -8.63
N VAL A 74 14.34 2.71 -9.14
CA VAL A 74 15.27 3.52 -8.33
C VAL A 74 14.57 4.16 -7.11
N GLY A 75 13.30 4.54 -7.25
CA GLY A 75 12.51 5.15 -6.17
C GLY A 75 12.24 4.19 -5.01
N LEU A 76 11.68 3.01 -5.28
CA LEU A 76 11.36 2.05 -4.22
C LEU A 76 12.64 1.44 -3.61
N ILE A 77 13.67 1.23 -4.42
CA ILE A 77 14.99 0.79 -3.92
C ILE A 77 15.55 1.82 -2.94
N ALA A 78 15.51 3.11 -3.28
CA ALA A 78 15.95 4.17 -2.37
C ALA A 78 15.13 4.19 -1.08
N VAL A 79 13.80 4.08 -1.15
CA VAL A 79 12.93 3.99 0.04
C VAL A 79 13.34 2.87 0.97
N VAL A 80 13.58 1.67 0.43
CA VAL A 80 13.92 0.49 1.24
C VAL A 80 15.32 0.59 1.83
N ILE A 81 16.32 0.98 1.03
CA ILE A 81 17.72 1.05 1.47
C ILE A 81 17.96 2.22 2.42
N ALA A 82 17.34 3.38 2.18
CA ALA A 82 17.43 4.55 3.05
C ALA A 82 16.47 4.50 4.25
N VAL A 83 15.67 3.43 4.37
CA VAL A 83 14.76 3.19 5.50
C VAL A 83 13.79 4.35 5.73
N SER A 84 13.08 4.75 4.67
CA SER A 84 12.07 5.82 4.72
C SER A 84 10.65 5.28 4.95
N GLU A 85 9.72 6.14 5.36
CA GLU A 85 8.34 5.74 5.70
C GLU A 85 7.41 5.85 4.49
N LEU A 86 7.19 4.74 3.80
CA LEU A 86 6.25 4.66 2.69
C LEU A 86 4.93 4.01 3.13
N SER A 87 3.84 4.77 3.09
CA SER A 87 2.50 4.33 3.49
C SER A 87 2.05 3.05 2.78
N THR A 88 2.32 2.93 1.49
CA THR A 88 1.97 1.75 0.70
C THR A 88 2.67 0.48 1.21
N GLY A 89 3.98 0.52 1.48
CA GLY A 89 4.67 -0.62 2.09
C GLY A 89 4.21 -0.91 3.54
N ASN A 90 3.73 0.12 4.24
CA ASN A 90 3.17 -0.06 5.58
C ASN A 90 1.82 -0.79 5.58
N TYR A 91 1.09 -0.86 4.45
CA TYR A 91 -0.14 -1.64 4.28
C TYR A 91 0.09 -3.16 4.34
N LEU A 92 1.32 -3.62 4.11
CA LEU A 92 1.77 -4.98 4.39
C LEU A 92 2.26 -5.13 5.84
N VAL A 93 3.28 -4.32 6.19
CA VAL A 93 4.11 -4.58 7.38
C VAL A 93 3.33 -4.39 8.68
N THR A 94 2.57 -3.30 8.78
CA THR A 94 1.91 -2.95 10.06
C THR A 94 0.69 -3.82 10.37
N PRO A 95 -0.19 -4.20 9.41
CA PRO A 95 -1.19 -5.24 9.66
C PRO A 95 -0.59 -6.57 10.07
N LEU A 96 0.54 -6.98 9.47
CA LEU A 96 1.22 -8.21 9.87
C LEU A 96 1.62 -8.18 11.34
N GLY A 97 2.21 -7.08 11.81
CA GLY A 97 2.52 -6.88 13.22
C GLY A 97 1.29 -6.89 14.15
N ALA A 98 0.14 -6.42 13.66
CA ALA A 98 -1.10 -6.48 14.43
C ALA A 98 -1.69 -7.91 14.46
N MET A 99 -1.61 -8.65 13.34
CA MET A 99 -2.04 -10.04 13.22
C MET A 99 -1.18 -10.98 14.09
N THR A 100 0.13 -10.72 14.21
CA THR A 100 1.05 -11.45 15.10
C THR A 100 1.00 -10.98 16.56
N ARG A 101 0.18 -9.96 16.86
CA ARG A 101 0.00 -9.34 18.19
C ARG A 101 1.24 -8.65 18.77
N CYS A 102 2.18 -8.26 17.91
CA CYS A 102 3.31 -7.40 18.26
C CYS A 102 2.84 -5.96 18.51
N ILE A 103 1.87 -5.47 17.74
CA ILE A 103 1.28 -4.14 17.90
C ILE A 103 -0.26 -4.20 17.95
N HIS A 104 -0.89 -3.09 18.34
CA HIS A 104 -2.35 -2.95 18.30
C HIS A 104 -2.78 -2.29 16.98
N TRP A 105 -3.98 -2.61 16.51
CA TRP A 105 -4.57 -2.01 15.30
C TRP A 105 -4.68 -0.48 15.34
N ARG A 106 -4.81 0.13 16.52
CA ARG A 106 -4.74 1.59 16.67
C ARG A 106 -3.39 2.16 16.21
N HIS A 107 -2.29 1.42 16.42
CA HIS A 107 -0.96 1.83 16.00
C HIS A 107 -0.82 1.73 14.47
N VAL A 108 -1.45 0.71 13.86
CA VAL A 108 -1.55 0.57 12.40
C VAL A 108 -2.22 1.81 11.80
N LEU A 109 -3.42 2.16 12.27
CA LEU A 109 -4.16 3.32 11.75
C LEU A 109 -3.41 4.64 11.97
N HIS A 110 -2.76 4.81 13.13
CA HIS A 110 -1.93 5.97 13.40
C HIS A 110 -0.73 6.05 12.44
N ASN A 111 0.02 4.96 12.27
CA ASN A 111 1.14 4.91 11.34
C ASN A 111 0.69 5.19 9.90
N TRP A 112 -0.44 4.62 9.46
CA TRP A 112 -0.99 4.89 8.12
C TRP A 112 -1.33 6.37 7.95
N ALA A 113 -2.04 6.98 8.89
CA ALA A 113 -2.39 8.39 8.81
C ALA A 113 -1.14 9.29 8.75
N VAL A 114 -0.16 9.05 9.62
CA VAL A 114 1.07 9.86 9.67
C VAL A 114 1.93 9.67 8.43
N SER A 115 2.23 8.43 8.04
CA SER A 115 3.07 8.15 6.86
C SER A 115 2.40 8.64 5.57
N TYR A 116 1.08 8.48 5.44
CA TYR A 116 0.32 8.96 4.28
C TYR A 116 0.31 10.49 4.20
N ALA A 117 0.12 11.19 5.32
CA ALA A 117 0.23 12.64 5.37
C ALA A 117 1.63 13.15 5.02
N GLY A 118 2.67 12.49 5.55
CA GLY A 118 4.06 12.79 5.19
C GLY A 118 4.35 12.55 3.70
N ASN A 119 3.84 11.44 3.15
CA ASN A 119 3.98 11.13 1.73
C ASN A 119 3.27 12.17 0.85
N PHE A 120 2.03 12.56 1.19
CA PHE A 120 1.31 13.59 0.45
C PHE A 120 2.04 14.93 0.49
N LEU A 121 2.50 15.35 1.67
CA LEU A 121 3.26 16.58 1.84
C LEU A 121 4.55 16.56 1.01
N GLY A 122 5.33 15.48 1.09
CA GLY A 122 6.58 15.37 0.33
C GLY A 122 6.39 15.35 -1.18
N ALA A 123 5.41 14.59 -1.66
CA ALA A 123 5.08 14.51 -3.08
C ALA A 123 4.59 15.86 -3.64
N PHE A 124 3.71 16.55 -2.90
CA PHE A 124 3.19 17.86 -3.26
C PHE A 124 4.29 18.93 -3.27
N LEU A 125 5.12 18.99 -2.22
CA LEU A 125 6.24 19.92 -2.16
C LEU A 125 7.23 19.68 -3.29
N LEU A 126 7.57 18.42 -3.58
CA LEU A 126 8.50 18.13 -4.65
C LEU A 126 7.91 18.42 -6.03
N ALA A 127 6.60 18.26 -6.23
CA ALA A 127 5.94 18.75 -7.44
C ALA A 127 6.10 20.26 -7.61
N ALA A 128 5.89 21.06 -6.56
CA ALA A 128 6.11 22.51 -6.61
C ALA A 128 7.59 22.86 -6.89
N VAL A 129 8.52 22.20 -6.19
CA VAL A 129 9.96 22.41 -6.39
C VAL A 129 10.36 22.09 -7.83
N ILE A 130 9.91 20.97 -8.40
CA ILE A 130 10.33 20.58 -9.75
C ILE A 130 9.70 21.47 -10.83
N ILE A 131 8.40 21.76 -10.72
CA ILE A 131 7.67 22.51 -11.76
C ILE A 131 7.92 24.03 -11.66
N GLN A 132 7.77 24.59 -10.46
CA GLN A 132 7.76 26.04 -10.25
C GLN A 132 9.10 26.56 -9.74
N GLY A 133 9.82 25.80 -8.91
CA GLY A 133 11.10 26.24 -8.36
C GLY A 133 12.27 26.04 -9.33
N ALA A 134 12.43 24.81 -9.80
CA ALA A 134 13.55 24.39 -10.66
C ALA A 134 13.26 24.59 -12.14
N HIS A 135 11.99 24.80 -12.53
CA HIS A 135 11.58 24.92 -13.92
C HIS A 135 12.13 23.78 -14.80
N LEU A 136 12.27 22.58 -14.21
CA LEU A 136 13.06 21.49 -14.79
C LEU A 136 12.53 21.06 -16.17
N PHE A 137 11.23 21.27 -16.39
CA PHE A 137 10.53 20.88 -17.62
C PHE A 137 10.12 22.04 -18.50
N THR A 138 10.21 23.28 -18.00
CA THR A 138 10.00 24.48 -18.82
C THR A 138 11.34 25.04 -19.35
N GLY A 139 12.47 24.46 -18.96
CA GLY A 139 13.82 24.80 -19.44
C GLY A 139 14.30 24.03 -20.69
N ALA A 140 15.49 24.38 -21.18
CA ALA A 140 16.01 24.02 -22.50
C ALA A 140 16.31 22.52 -22.76
N MET A 141 16.47 21.69 -21.72
CA MET A 141 16.85 20.27 -21.90
C MET A 141 15.68 19.40 -22.37
N TRP A 142 14.47 19.59 -21.81
CA TRP A 142 13.31 18.72 -22.08
C TRP A 142 12.11 19.48 -22.64
N GLY A 143 11.92 20.75 -22.24
CA GLY A 143 10.91 21.66 -22.76
C GLY A 143 9.49 21.08 -22.85
N GLN A 144 8.76 21.50 -23.89
CA GLN A 144 7.33 21.23 -24.06
C GLN A 144 6.99 19.74 -24.15
N GLN A 145 7.84 18.91 -24.76
CA GLN A 145 7.58 17.48 -24.96
C GLN A 145 7.37 16.75 -23.64
N TRP A 146 8.11 17.16 -22.61
CA TRP A 146 7.95 16.59 -21.27
C TRP A 146 6.64 17.03 -20.63
N VAL A 147 6.30 18.31 -20.72
CA VAL A 147 5.04 18.86 -20.18
C VAL A 147 3.84 18.18 -20.84
N ASP A 148 3.90 17.94 -22.15
CA ASP A 148 2.88 17.22 -22.91
C ASP A 148 2.76 15.78 -22.41
N HIS A 149 3.88 15.10 -22.19
CA HIS A 149 3.90 13.71 -21.71
C HIS A 149 3.39 13.59 -20.26
N LEU A 150 3.78 14.48 -19.36
CA LEU A 150 3.23 14.60 -18.01
C LEU A 150 1.71 14.81 -18.07
N THR A 151 1.28 15.83 -18.83
CA THR A 151 -0.14 16.21 -18.95
C THR A 151 -0.97 15.06 -19.50
N LYS A 152 -0.50 14.41 -20.58
CA LYS A 152 -1.15 13.23 -21.17
C LYS A 152 -1.24 12.07 -20.19
N THR A 153 -0.17 11.81 -19.44
CA THR A 153 -0.13 10.72 -18.45
C THR A 153 -1.12 11.00 -17.32
N ALA A 154 -1.13 12.22 -16.78
CA ALA A 154 -2.07 12.62 -15.72
C ALA A 154 -3.52 12.61 -16.20
N LEU A 155 -3.82 13.14 -17.40
CA LEU A 155 -5.18 13.11 -17.96
C LEU A 155 -5.69 11.68 -18.19
N THR A 156 -4.84 10.79 -18.67
CA THR A 156 -5.20 9.37 -18.84
C THR A 156 -5.64 8.77 -17.50
N LYS A 157 -4.92 9.07 -16.41
CA LYS A 157 -5.24 8.60 -15.06
C LYS A 157 -6.45 9.31 -14.43
N ALA A 158 -6.65 10.59 -14.76
CA ALA A 158 -7.77 11.41 -14.29
C ALA A 158 -9.11 10.99 -14.90
N ASN A 159 -9.06 10.34 -16.07
CA ASN A 159 -10.23 9.88 -16.83
C ASN A 159 -10.57 8.41 -16.57
N LEU A 160 -9.83 7.71 -15.69
CA LEU A 160 -10.20 6.37 -15.26
C LEU A 160 -11.53 6.40 -14.51
N SER A 161 -12.35 5.38 -14.72
CA SER A 161 -13.50 5.16 -13.84
C SER A 161 -13.00 4.83 -12.41
N PRO A 162 -13.70 5.24 -11.34
CA PRO A 162 -13.29 4.91 -9.97
C PRO A 162 -13.11 3.41 -9.72
N PHE A 163 -13.94 2.57 -10.37
CA PHE A 163 -13.83 1.11 -10.29
C PHE A 163 -12.53 0.58 -10.92
N GLU A 164 -12.17 1.11 -12.09
CA GLU A 164 -10.91 0.76 -12.75
C GLU A 164 -9.70 1.25 -11.94
N ALA A 165 -9.76 2.48 -11.45
CA ALA A 165 -8.71 3.05 -10.60
C ALA A 165 -8.47 2.21 -9.32
N PHE A 166 -9.55 1.72 -8.70
CA PHE A 166 -9.48 0.81 -7.57
C PHE A 166 -8.73 -0.49 -7.89
N TRP A 167 -9.10 -1.20 -8.95
CA TRP A 167 -8.46 -2.48 -9.29
C TRP A 167 -7.01 -2.32 -9.78
N ARG A 168 -6.72 -1.24 -10.51
CA ARG A 168 -5.33 -0.88 -10.82
C ARG A 168 -4.53 -0.57 -9.56
N GLY A 169 -5.16 0.05 -8.56
CA GLY A 169 -4.58 0.27 -7.23
C GLY A 169 -4.28 -1.04 -6.49
N PHE A 170 -5.24 -1.95 -6.48
CA PHE A 170 -5.11 -3.27 -5.87
C PHE A 170 -3.96 -4.09 -6.49
N LEU A 171 -3.86 -4.12 -7.81
CA LEU A 171 -2.80 -4.87 -8.49
C LEU A 171 -1.42 -4.21 -8.30
N CYS A 172 -1.37 -2.86 -8.27
CA CYS A 172 -0.13 -2.14 -8.03
C CYS A 172 0.47 -2.51 -6.68
N ILE A 173 -0.33 -2.42 -5.63
CA ILE A 173 0.18 -2.65 -4.28
C ILE A 173 0.57 -4.11 -4.07
N TRP A 174 -0.10 -5.06 -4.71
CA TRP A 174 0.30 -6.47 -4.63
C TRP A 174 1.75 -6.61 -5.13
N LEU A 175 2.10 -6.03 -6.26
CA LEU A 175 3.47 -6.08 -6.77
C LEU A 175 4.46 -5.35 -5.87
N VAL A 176 4.10 -4.18 -5.33
CA VAL A 176 4.96 -3.43 -4.40
C VAL A 176 5.21 -4.24 -3.12
N ASP A 177 4.17 -4.81 -2.53
CA ASP A 177 4.29 -5.58 -1.30
C ASP A 177 4.97 -6.93 -1.53
N LEU A 178 4.85 -7.51 -2.72
CA LEU A 178 5.67 -8.65 -3.11
C LEU A 178 7.16 -8.30 -3.13
N ALA A 179 7.52 -7.12 -3.66
CA ALA A 179 8.91 -6.63 -3.62
C ALA A 179 9.41 -6.42 -2.18
N ILE A 180 8.61 -5.79 -1.32
CA ILE A 180 8.94 -5.59 0.11
C ILE A 180 9.09 -6.93 0.82
N TRP A 181 8.15 -7.85 0.61
CA TRP A 181 8.18 -9.19 1.19
C TRP A 181 9.41 -9.98 0.76
N GLN A 182 9.74 -9.98 -0.52
CA GLN A 182 10.94 -10.63 -1.04
C GLN A 182 12.22 -10.01 -0.45
N ALA A 183 12.24 -8.69 -0.21
CA ALA A 183 13.36 -8.02 0.42
C ALA A 183 13.56 -8.42 1.90
N TYR A 184 12.52 -8.81 2.63
CA TYR A 184 12.64 -9.41 3.97
C TYR A 184 13.17 -10.86 3.92
N ARG A 185 13.15 -11.52 2.76
CA ARG A 185 13.57 -12.91 2.62
C ARG A 185 15.05 -13.08 2.28
N VAL A 186 15.79 -12.00 2.08
CA VAL A 186 17.21 -12.03 1.72
C VAL A 186 17.98 -10.99 2.52
N LYS A 187 19.27 -11.23 2.76
CA LYS A 187 20.13 -10.32 3.53
C LYS A 187 20.99 -9.45 2.61
N GLU A 188 21.36 -9.97 1.46
CA GLU A 188 22.27 -9.37 0.48
C GLU A 188 21.61 -8.19 -0.24
N ILE A 189 22.26 -7.02 -0.21
CA ILE A 189 21.75 -5.79 -0.84
C ILE A 189 21.54 -5.99 -2.36
N ALA A 190 22.46 -6.69 -3.03
CA ALA A 190 22.33 -6.98 -4.45
C ALA A 190 21.08 -7.82 -4.78
N ALA A 191 20.74 -8.79 -3.91
CA ALA A 191 19.51 -9.57 -4.07
C ALA A 191 18.27 -8.71 -3.82
N LYS A 192 18.27 -7.86 -2.78
CA LYS A 192 17.18 -6.91 -2.53
C LYS A 192 16.95 -5.99 -3.72
N PHE A 193 18.02 -5.50 -4.35
CA PHE A 193 17.93 -4.66 -5.53
C PHE A 193 17.13 -5.33 -6.64
N LEU A 194 17.51 -6.55 -7.04
CA LEU A 194 16.83 -7.30 -8.11
C LEU A 194 15.37 -7.66 -7.74
N LEU A 195 15.14 -8.10 -6.51
CA LEU A 195 13.81 -8.50 -6.02
C LEU A 195 12.85 -7.32 -5.88
N ILE A 196 13.36 -6.12 -5.62
CA ILE A 196 12.55 -4.89 -5.66
C ILE A 196 12.36 -4.43 -7.11
N TRP A 197 13.39 -4.58 -7.94
CA TRP A 197 13.39 -4.06 -9.31
C TRP A 197 12.29 -4.68 -10.18
N PHE A 198 12.17 -6.01 -10.24
CA PHE A 198 11.23 -6.68 -11.15
C PHE A 198 9.74 -6.39 -10.88
N PRO A 199 9.23 -6.49 -9.64
CA PRO A 199 7.82 -6.16 -9.36
C PRO A 199 7.52 -4.67 -9.56
N THR A 200 8.49 -3.81 -9.23
CA THR A 200 8.37 -2.35 -9.42
C THR A 200 8.34 -1.97 -10.89
N PHE A 201 9.21 -2.59 -11.69
CA PHE A 201 9.20 -2.50 -13.15
C PHE A 201 7.83 -2.91 -13.70
N ALA A 202 7.33 -4.06 -13.27
CA ALA A 202 6.09 -4.63 -13.78
C ALA A 202 4.89 -3.71 -13.52
N PHE A 203 4.69 -3.21 -12.30
CA PHE A 203 3.51 -2.37 -12.04
C PHE A 203 3.56 -1.06 -12.83
N PHE A 204 4.75 -0.48 -12.99
CA PHE A 204 4.89 0.79 -13.70
C PHE A 204 4.70 0.60 -15.21
N ALA A 205 5.32 -0.43 -15.80
CA ALA A 205 5.18 -0.77 -17.20
C ALA A 205 3.74 -1.14 -17.57
N LEU A 206 3.03 -1.84 -16.68
CA LEU A 206 1.61 -2.19 -16.84
C LEU A 206 0.65 -1.00 -16.65
N GLY A 207 1.15 0.16 -16.19
CA GLY A 207 0.31 1.34 -15.99
C GLY A 207 -0.68 1.21 -14.84
N LEU A 208 -0.29 0.50 -13.78
CA LEU A 208 -1.08 0.36 -12.55
C LEU A 208 -1.06 1.67 -11.73
N GLU A 209 -1.90 1.76 -10.70
CA GLU A 209 -2.10 2.99 -9.92
C GLU A 209 -1.45 2.91 -8.54
N HIS A 210 -0.47 3.78 -8.27
CA HIS A 210 0.17 3.90 -6.97
C HIS A 210 -0.20 5.24 -6.33
N SER A 211 -0.90 5.22 -5.20
CA SER A 211 -1.39 6.45 -4.55
C SER A 211 -0.29 7.49 -4.33
N VAL A 212 0.85 7.12 -3.74
CA VAL A 212 1.97 8.06 -3.48
C VAL A 212 2.61 8.61 -4.76
N VAL A 213 2.64 7.84 -5.85
CA VAL A 213 3.13 8.36 -7.15
C VAL A 213 2.13 9.38 -7.70
N ASN A 214 0.84 9.09 -7.56
CA ASN A 214 -0.23 9.98 -8.00
C ASN A 214 -0.27 11.29 -7.18
N MET A 215 0.12 11.25 -5.89
CA MET A 215 0.31 12.46 -5.07
C MET A 215 1.37 13.42 -5.61
N PHE A 216 2.31 12.94 -6.44
CA PHE A 216 3.26 13.79 -7.14
C PHE A 216 2.76 14.15 -8.53
N LEU A 217 2.37 13.12 -9.30
CA LEU A 217 2.05 13.24 -10.72
C LEU A 217 0.91 14.25 -10.98
N PHE A 218 -0.16 14.18 -10.20
CA PHE A 218 -1.31 15.06 -10.39
C PHE A 218 -1.00 16.52 -10.01
N PRO A 219 -0.45 16.83 -8.81
CA PRO A 219 0.00 18.19 -8.51
C PRO A 219 1.00 18.73 -9.53
N ALA A 220 1.96 17.91 -9.97
CA ALA A 220 2.92 18.33 -10.99
C ALA A 220 2.21 18.71 -12.30
N ALA A 221 1.26 17.90 -12.77
CA ALA A 221 0.49 18.19 -13.98
C ALA A 221 -0.37 19.46 -13.83
N ILE A 222 -1.06 19.62 -12.70
CA ILE A 222 -1.87 20.81 -12.40
C ILE A 222 -0.99 22.07 -12.37
N PHE A 223 0.17 22.02 -11.71
CA PHE A 223 1.12 23.13 -11.68
C PHE A 223 1.71 23.45 -13.06
N ALA A 224 1.81 22.45 -13.93
CA ALA A 224 2.23 22.62 -15.32
C ALA A 224 1.09 23.08 -16.26
N GLY A 225 -0.12 23.30 -15.74
CA GLY A 225 -1.26 23.83 -16.51
C GLY A 225 -2.18 22.77 -17.11
N ALA A 226 -2.08 21.50 -16.70
CA ALA A 226 -3.01 20.47 -17.16
C ALA A 226 -4.46 20.80 -16.75
N PRO A 227 -5.46 20.57 -17.62
CA PRO A 227 -6.86 20.87 -17.34
C PRO A 227 -7.50 19.80 -16.44
N ILE A 228 -6.94 19.59 -15.26
CA ILE A 228 -7.39 18.63 -14.25
C ILE A 228 -7.78 19.41 -13.00
N SER A 229 -9.01 19.20 -12.52
CA SER A 229 -9.43 19.81 -11.24
C SER A 229 -8.88 19.03 -10.05
N TRP A 230 -8.63 19.72 -8.94
CA TRP A 230 -8.27 19.09 -7.67
C TRP A 230 -9.32 18.07 -7.22
N SER A 231 -10.60 18.34 -7.45
CA SER A 231 -11.69 17.40 -7.16
C SER A 231 -11.61 16.13 -8.02
N GLN A 232 -11.30 16.26 -9.31
CA GLN A 232 -11.12 15.11 -10.20
C GLN A 232 -9.94 14.26 -9.74
N PHE A 233 -8.82 14.88 -9.37
CA PHE A 233 -7.69 14.17 -8.79
C PHE A 233 -8.08 13.42 -7.50
N LEU A 234 -8.62 14.14 -6.51
CA LEU A 234 -8.86 13.58 -5.18
C LEU A 234 -9.96 12.52 -5.16
N LEU A 235 -11.07 12.76 -5.85
CA LEU A 235 -12.26 11.91 -5.78
C LEU A 235 -12.23 10.78 -6.81
N ASN A 236 -11.86 11.07 -8.07
CA ASN A 236 -11.97 10.09 -9.15
C ASN A 236 -10.71 9.20 -9.25
N ASN A 237 -9.55 9.68 -8.78
CA ASN A 237 -8.31 8.92 -8.83
C ASN A 237 -7.77 8.57 -7.43
N LEU A 238 -7.38 9.56 -6.61
CA LEU A 238 -6.63 9.28 -5.39
C LEU A 238 -7.43 8.39 -4.41
N THR A 239 -8.69 8.73 -4.15
CA THR A 239 -9.55 7.98 -3.24
C THR A 239 -9.70 6.49 -3.63
N PRO A 240 -10.17 6.13 -4.85
CA PRO A 240 -10.29 4.73 -5.23
C PRO A 240 -8.94 4.00 -5.28
N VAL A 241 -7.85 4.67 -5.69
CA VAL A 241 -6.51 4.07 -5.73
C VAL A 241 -6.00 3.75 -4.33
N VAL A 242 -6.20 4.64 -3.36
CA VAL A 242 -5.83 4.39 -1.95
C VAL A 242 -6.59 3.21 -1.39
N LEU A 243 -7.90 3.13 -1.64
CA LEU A 243 -8.70 1.99 -1.21
C LEU A 243 -8.19 0.68 -1.83
N GLY A 244 -7.87 0.70 -3.13
CA GLY A 244 -7.25 -0.44 -3.80
C GLY A 244 -5.90 -0.81 -3.18
N ASN A 245 -5.05 0.18 -2.91
CA ASN A 245 -3.73 -0.03 -2.29
C ASN A 245 -3.86 -0.61 -0.87
N VAL A 246 -4.78 -0.12 -0.03
CA VAL A 246 -4.97 -0.67 1.33
C VAL A 246 -5.43 -2.12 1.26
N VAL A 247 -6.45 -2.41 0.43
CA VAL A 247 -7.02 -3.76 0.32
C VAL A 247 -6.00 -4.75 -0.22
N GLY A 248 -5.30 -4.41 -1.31
CA GLY A 248 -4.33 -5.33 -1.92
C GLY A 248 -3.14 -5.62 -0.99
N GLY A 249 -2.65 -4.62 -0.27
CA GLY A 249 -1.47 -4.78 0.58
C GLY A 249 -1.74 -5.57 1.86
N THR A 250 -2.86 -5.27 2.52
CA THR A 250 -3.24 -5.97 3.74
C THR A 250 -3.68 -7.42 3.46
N PHE A 251 -4.47 -7.65 2.40
CA PHE A 251 -5.11 -8.95 2.19
C PHE A 251 -4.21 -9.98 1.51
N ILE A 252 -3.52 -9.64 0.41
CA ILE A 252 -2.84 -10.68 -0.39
C ILE A 252 -1.52 -11.08 0.24
N VAL A 253 -0.61 -10.13 0.45
CA VAL A 253 0.73 -10.48 0.94
C VAL A 253 0.70 -10.63 2.45
N GLY A 254 0.19 -9.65 3.19
CA GLY A 254 0.20 -9.69 4.66
C GLY A 254 -0.59 -10.87 5.24
N MET A 255 -1.86 -11.00 4.85
CA MET A 255 -2.76 -11.99 5.45
C MET A 255 -2.53 -13.41 4.94
N LEU A 256 -2.33 -13.64 3.63
CA LEU A 256 -2.19 -15.01 3.11
C LEU A 256 -0.86 -15.66 3.52
N TYR A 257 0.26 -14.92 3.51
CA TYR A 257 1.53 -15.49 3.97
C TYR A 257 1.50 -15.77 5.47
N TRP A 258 0.88 -14.90 6.27
CA TRP A 258 0.66 -15.15 7.69
C TRP A 258 -0.22 -16.39 7.95
N PHE A 259 -1.33 -16.50 7.23
CA PHE A 259 -2.22 -17.66 7.31
C PHE A 259 -1.51 -18.97 6.95
N SER A 260 -0.76 -18.98 5.84
CA SER A 260 -0.03 -20.17 5.38
C SER A 260 1.10 -20.60 6.33
N ALA A 261 1.60 -19.70 7.17
CA ALA A 261 2.60 -20.00 8.18
C ALA A 261 2.05 -20.65 9.45
N GLY A 262 0.74 -20.90 9.53
CA GLY A 262 0.11 -21.49 10.71
C GLY A 262 -0.19 -20.48 11.83
N LEU A 263 -0.34 -19.19 11.48
CA LEU A 263 -0.72 -18.12 12.40
C LEU A 263 0.23 -17.96 13.61
N PRO A 264 1.56 -17.86 13.41
CA PRO A 264 2.48 -17.66 14.52
C PRO A 264 2.10 -16.37 15.26
N LEU A 265 1.71 -16.53 16.53
CA LEU A 265 1.48 -15.45 17.47
C LEU A 265 2.74 -15.36 18.34
N LYS A 266 3.26 -14.15 18.52
CA LYS A 266 4.41 -13.79 19.38
C LYS A 266 5.16 -14.97 20.01
N THR A 267 6.31 -15.37 19.42
CA THR A 267 7.31 -16.22 20.09
C THR A 267 7.85 -15.46 21.30
N THR A 268 7.21 -15.67 22.44
CA THR A 268 7.68 -15.18 23.74
C THR A 268 8.62 -16.24 24.31
N GLU A 269 9.71 -16.52 23.61
CA GLU A 269 10.80 -17.38 24.12
C GLU A 269 12.05 -16.52 24.35
N ALA A 270 11.91 -15.55 25.26
CA ALA A 270 13.04 -14.97 26.01
C ALA A 270 12.61 -14.32 27.33
N SER A 271 11.41 -14.60 27.85
CA SER A 271 11.06 -14.19 29.21
C SER A 271 10.00 -15.10 29.82
N ALA A 272 10.46 -15.86 30.83
CA ALA A 272 9.70 -16.45 31.92
C ALA A 272 8.80 -17.67 31.63
N ALA A 273 9.33 -18.81 32.08
CA ALA A 273 8.62 -20.02 32.44
C ALA A 273 7.29 -19.78 33.20
N SER A 274 6.24 -20.51 32.82
CA SER A 274 5.34 -21.30 33.69
C SER A 274 3.93 -21.45 33.09
N HIS A 275 3.29 -22.55 33.48
CA HIS A 275 1.87 -22.90 33.35
C HIS A 275 1.40 -23.69 32.11
N SER A 276 1.54 -25.01 32.29
CA SER A 276 0.47 -26.04 32.24
C SER A 276 -0.55 -25.96 31.11
N GLY A 277 -0.59 -27.07 30.36
CA GLY A 277 -1.40 -27.24 29.16
C GLY A 277 -2.90 -27.09 29.36
N THR A 278 -3.53 -26.61 28.28
CA THR A 278 -4.89 -26.96 27.84
C THR A 278 -4.95 -26.69 26.34
N SER A 279 -5.60 -27.57 25.58
CA SER A 279 -5.66 -27.57 24.13
C SER A 279 -6.23 -26.25 23.58
N GLN A 280 -5.44 -25.52 22.78
CA GLN A 280 -5.81 -24.22 22.17
C GLN A 280 -6.78 -24.32 20.98
N LEU A 281 -7.26 -25.52 20.65
CA LEU A 281 -8.15 -25.76 19.52
C LEU A 281 -9.51 -25.02 19.58
N PRO A 282 -10.14 -24.75 20.75
CA PRO A 282 -11.44 -24.07 20.79
C PRO A 282 -11.36 -22.55 20.53
N LEU A 283 -10.23 -21.90 20.82
CA LEU A 283 -10.08 -20.44 20.69
C LEU A 283 -9.79 -20.00 19.25
N LEU A 284 -9.05 -20.83 18.51
CA LEU A 284 -8.74 -20.61 17.09
C LEU A 284 -9.96 -20.85 16.19
N THR A 285 -10.71 -21.94 16.44
CA THR A 285 -11.96 -22.21 15.73
C THR A 285 -13.02 -21.17 16.06
N THR A 286 -13.13 -20.68 17.30
CA THR A 286 -14.12 -19.65 17.64
C THR A 286 -13.83 -18.31 16.97
N ASN A 287 -12.56 -17.91 16.83
CA ASN A 287 -12.22 -16.64 16.17
C ASN A 287 -12.29 -16.73 14.64
N PHE A 288 -11.91 -17.87 14.07
CA PHE A 288 -12.09 -18.15 12.63
C PHE A 288 -13.58 -18.28 12.26
N LEU A 289 -14.38 -19.01 13.05
CA LEU A 289 -15.82 -19.19 12.85
C LEU A 289 -16.63 -17.92 13.16
N LYS A 290 -16.14 -17.01 14.01
CA LYS A 290 -16.73 -15.68 14.18
C LYS A 290 -16.41 -14.77 12.98
N GLY A 291 -15.18 -14.81 12.47
CA GLY A 291 -14.80 -14.08 11.24
C GLY A 291 -15.57 -14.56 10.02
N VAL A 292 -15.69 -15.88 9.86
CA VAL A 292 -16.45 -16.51 8.76
C VAL A 292 -17.97 -16.42 9.00
N GLY A 293 -18.45 -16.60 10.23
CA GLY A 293 -19.88 -16.56 10.57
C GLY A 293 -20.50 -15.18 10.45
N ILE A 294 -19.77 -14.13 10.83
CA ILE A 294 -20.19 -12.73 10.57
C ILE A 294 -20.25 -12.50 9.06
N THR A 295 -19.25 -12.97 8.31
CA THR A 295 -19.22 -12.89 6.84
C THR A 295 -20.43 -13.60 6.21
N VAL A 296 -20.76 -14.82 6.66
CA VAL A 296 -21.86 -15.64 6.11
C VAL A 296 -23.26 -15.12 6.50
N VAL A 297 -23.48 -14.64 7.73
CA VAL A 297 -24.75 -13.99 8.14
C VAL A 297 -24.95 -12.68 7.37
N PHE A 298 -23.87 -11.95 7.10
CA PHE A 298 -23.94 -10.72 6.30
C PHE A 298 -24.29 -11.02 4.84
N PHE A 299 -23.66 -12.03 4.22
CA PHE A 299 -23.96 -12.47 2.84
C PHE A 299 -25.37 -13.04 2.66
N SER A 300 -26.05 -13.50 3.73
CA SER A 300 -27.40 -14.08 3.67
C SER A 300 -28.53 -13.08 3.98
N LEU A 301 -28.25 -11.98 4.69
CA LEU A 301 -29.15 -10.82 4.81
C LEU A 301 -28.99 -9.82 3.65
N PHE A 302 -27.87 -9.86 2.94
CA PHE A 302 -27.54 -8.96 1.83
C PHE A 302 -28.40 -9.10 0.56
N PRO A 303 -28.93 -10.26 0.15
CA PRO A 303 -29.78 -10.34 -1.03
C PRO A 303 -31.04 -9.48 -0.86
N ALA A 304 -31.58 -9.37 0.36
CA ALA A 304 -32.72 -8.51 0.68
C ALA A 304 -32.35 -7.01 0.74
N GLY A 305 -31.18 -6.67 1.29
CA GLY A 305 -30.69 -5.29 1.37
C GLY A 305 -30.16 -4.72 0.03
N ALA A 306 -29.48 -5.53 -0.77
CA ALA A 306 -29.02 -5.19 -2.12
C ALA A 306 -30.18 -5.08 -3.11
N ALA A 307 -31.24 -5.89 -2.95
CA ALA A 307 -32.49 -5.70 -3.67
C ALA A 307 -33.14 -4.35 -3.30
N GLY A 308 -33.18 -3.96 -2.02
CA GLY A 308 -33.74 -2.67 -1.60
C GLY A 308 -32.92 -1.45 -2.06
N LEU A 309 -31.59 -1.50 -1.99
CA LEU A 309 -30.70 -0.40 -2.38
C LEU A 309 -30.62 -0.20 -3.91
N SER A 310 -30.84 -1.26 -4.69
CA SER A 310 -30.90 -1.17 -6.15
C SER A 310 -32.17 -0.49 -6.69
N TYR A 311 -33.19 -0.28 -5.85
CA TYR A 311 -34.35 0.55 -6.15
C TYR A 311 -34.14 2.06 -5.90
N ILE A 312 -33.11 2.46 -5.14
CA ILE A 312 -32.91 3.85 -4.67
C ILE A 312 -31.65 4.49 -5.27
N LEU A 313 -30.61 3.71 -5.59
CA LEU A 313 -29.34 4.21 -6.13
C LEU A 313 -29.24 4.05 -7.66
N PRO A 314 -28.49 4.92 -8.37
CA PRO A 314 -28.31 4.79 -9.82
C PRO A 314 -27.63 3.44 -10.15
N ARG A 315 -28.08 2.76 -11.22
CA ARG A 315 -27.59 1.42 -11.63
C ARG A 315 -26.05 1.29 -11.69
N SER A 316 -25.33 2.38 -11.95
CA SER A 316 -23.85 2.43 -11.98
C SER A 316 -23.16 2.17 -10.63
N TRP A 317 -23.89 2.22 -9.51
CA TRP A 317 -23.35 2.02 -8.16
C TRP A 317 -23.64 0.62 -7.60
N GLY A 318 -24.39 -0.20 -8.34
CA GLY A 318 -25.24 -1.31 -7.85
C GLY A 318 -24.56 -2.47 -7.10
N ILE A 319 -23.24 -2.46 -6.94
CA ILE A 319 -22.49 -3.46 -6.14
C ILE A 319 -21.39 -2.81 -5.28
N VAL A 320 -20.96 -1.58 -5.58
CA VAL A 320 -19.77 -0.95 -4.99
C VAL A 320 -20.04 -0.30 -3.62
N VAL A 321 -21.14 0.44 -3.48
CA VAL A 321 -21.55 0.99 -2.16
C VAL A 321 -21.80 -0.13 -1.15
N PRO A 322 -22.50 -1.22 -1.51
CA PRO A 322 -22.66 -2.37 -0.63
C PRO A 322 -21.31 -2.97 -0.17
N LEU A 323 -20.32 -3.11 -1.05
CA LEU A 323 -18.97 -3.64 -0.72
C LEU A 323 -18.16 -2.73 0.21
N VAL A 324 -18.18 -1.41 -0.01
CA VAL A 324 -17.44 -0.45 0.83
C VAL A 324 -18.05 -0.39 2.23
N VAL A 325 -19.39 -0.44 2.33
CA VAL A 325 -20.11 -0.49 3.61
C VAL A 325 -19.86 -1.81 4.35
N ILE A 326 -19.77 -2.94 3.63
CA ILE A 326 -19.35 -4.23 4.21
C ILE A 326 -17.97 -4.10 4.84
N VAL A 327 -16.98 -3.58 4.12
CA VAL A 327 -15.61 -3.43 4.63
C VAL A 327 -15.60 -2.52 5.87
N TYR A 328 -16.32 -1.41 5.83
CA TYR A 328 -16.37 -0.45 6.93
C TYR A 328 -17.03 -1.03 8.19
N LEU A 329 -18.14 -1.75 8.06
CA LEU A 329 -18.84 -2.35 9.19
C LEU A 329 -18.12 -3.58 9.75
N THR A 330 -17.38 -4.31 8.90
CA THR A 330 -16.51 -5.42 9.34
C THR A 330 -15.34 -4.90 10.18
N LEU A 331 -14.75 -3.78 9.77
CA LEU A 331 -13.72 -3.08 10.54
C LEU A 331 -14.27 -2.55 11.87
N LEU A 332 -15.48 -1.96 11.87
CA LEU A 332 -16.12 -1.45 13.09
C LEU A 332 -16.47 -2.57 14.07
N ALA A 333 -17.03 -3.69 13.59
CA ALA A 333 -17.36 -4.85 14.42
C ALA A 333 -16.10 -5.50 15.01
N PHE A 334 -15.02 -5.58 14.23
CA PHE A 334 -13.72 -6.02 14.70
C PHE A 334 -13.19 -5.14 15.85
N ILE A 335 -13.29 -3.82 15.71
CA ILE A 335 -12.89 -2.83 16.74
C ILE A 335 -13.73 -2.98 18.01
N LEU A 336 -15.06 -3.12 17.90
CA LEU A 336 -15.97 -3.22 19.05
C LEU A 336 -15.83 -4.54 19.81
N SER A 337 -15.59 -5.65 19.10
CA SER A 337 -15.38 -6.97 19.74
C SER A 337 -14.14 -7.01 20.64
N HIS A 338 -13.15 -6.15 20.36
CA HIS A 338 -11.94 -6.00 21.16
C HIS A 338 -12.09 -5.03 22.34
N HIS A 339 -13.13 -4.18 22.35
CA HIS A 339 -13.42 -3.27 23.47
C HIS A 339 -14.22 -3.97 24.59
N GLY A 340 -15.15 -4.88 24.25
CA GLY A 340 -16.00 -5.56 25.23
C GLY A 340 -15.28 -6.58 26.13
N THR A 341 -14.10 -7.05 25.74
CA THR A 341 -13.27 -7.96 26.55
C THR A 341 -12.42 -7.25 27.59
N ARG A 342 -12.28 -5.91 27.51
CA ARG A 342 -11.57 -5.12 28.52
C ARG A 342 -12.44 -4.73 29.72
N GLN A 343 -13.76 -4.71 29.58
CA GLN A 343 -14.68 -4.35 30.68
C GLN A 343 -15.12 -5.53 31.57
N LYS A 344 -14.68 -6.76 31.28
CA LYS A 344 -14.96 -7.95 32.10
C LYS A 344 -13.71 -8.49 32.83
N ALA A 345 -12.60 -7.76 32.75
CA ALA A 345 -11.32 -8.12 33.36
C ALA A 345 -10.89 -7.16 34.49
N ASP A 346 -11.78 -6.24 34.87
CA ASP A 346 -11.73 -5.42 36.09
C ASP A 346 -12.95 -5.77 36.96
#